data_AF-A0A1L8R2L1-F1
#
_entry.id   AF-A0A1L8R2L1-F1
#
_cell.length_a   1.000
_cell.length_b   1.000
_cell.length_c   1.000
_cell.angle_alpha   90.00
_cell.angle_beta   90.00
_cell.angle_gamma   90.00
#
_symmetry.space_group_name_H-M   'P 1'
#
loop_
_entity.id
_entity.type
_entity.pdbx_description
1 polymer ?
#
loop_
_entity_poly.entity_id
_entity_poly.type
_entity_poly.pdbx_seq_one_letter_code
_entity_poly.pdbx_strand_id
1 'polypeptide(L)'
;MFSDKEVLLKSLHVCLKLPIVVFNSEFSIIKEYRSDRTTYFFYDYKKLLTDNIKKTKDFHFFTGDFNEMFLLYMFKTRYYLFGPFRANNIDKDFFKLKMNNLNVAMADRERLYNSLQNLTLYSLGDIRDILILVHYFFTGKIEDLFHEPLIEYTGNLSKTIEQIKIDNLLSQNYDPEIYLFLYENKILEYVKNGDIRNLENMVFNLSNGIIPSVSGDTIRSEKNYSIIVFEKLAQTSITLGMDIIEAYQSRDALIQENELAVSLPEVLKVRDSGIVYYTKEIGKTKIEHLSPLISSVVQFIGLNIYKRITVKEIANYFL
;
A
#
# COMPACT_ATOMS: atom_id res chain seq x y z
N MET A 1 -4.19 -43.14 -6.74
CA MET A 1 -3.61 -42.08 -5.87
C MET A 1 -3.53 -40.69 -6.52
N PHE A 2 -3.82 -40.52 -7.82
CA PHE A 2 -3.90 -39.19 -8.47
C PHE A 2 -5.29 -38.51 -8.34
N SER A 3 -6.38 -39.25 -8.11
CA SER A 3 -7.75 -38.67 -8.04
C SER A 3 -7.95 -37.72 -6.85
N ASP A 4 -7.42 -38.06 -5.68
CA ASP A 4 -7.75 -37.33 -4.46
C ASP A 4 -7.07 -35.97 -4.41
N LYS A 5 -5.83 -35.88 -4.92
CA LYS A 5 -5.13 -34.58 -5.07
C LYS A 5 -5.77 -33.69 -6.13
N GLU A 6 -6.39 -34.25 -7.17
CA GLU A 6 -7.13 -33.44 -8.16
C GLU A 6 -8.42 -32.88 -7.58
N VAL A 7 -9.16 -33.67 -6.79
CA VAL A 7 -10.35 -33.20 -6.07
C VAL A 7 -9.96 -32.09 -5.09
N LEU A 8 -8.89 -32.27 -4.32
CA LEU A 8 -8.43 -31.27 -3.37
C LEU A 8 -7.92 -30.00 -4.07
N LEU A 9 -7.24 -30.11 -5.23
CA LEU A 9 -6.81 -28.94 -6.00
C LEU A 9 -8.00 -28.14 -6.54
N LYS A 10 -9.06 -28.83 -6.98
CA LYS A 10 -10.34 -28.19 -7.31
C LYS A 10 -10.96 -27.50 -6.09
N SER A 11 -10.93 -28.12 -4.92
CA SER A 11 -11.41 -27.49 -3.68
C SER A 11 -10.60 -26.24 -3.34
N LEU A 12 -9.28 -26.27 -3.51
CA LEU A 12 -8.40 -25.13 -3.29
C LEU A 12 -8.74 -23.97 -4.24
N HIS A 13 -8.99 -24.25 -5.52
CA HIS A 13 -9.50 -23.28 -6.50
C HIS A 13 -10.80 -22.61 -6.02
N VAL A 14 -11.76 -23.39 -5.52
CA VAL A 14 -13.05 -22.88 -5.04
C VAL A 14 -12.90 -22.03 -3.78
N CYS A 15 -12.12 -22.49 -2.80
CA CYS A 15 -11.92 -21.79 -1.53
C CYS A 15 -11.15 -20.48 -1.72
N LEU A 16 -10.08 -20.49 -2.54
CA LEU A 16 -9.29 -19.30 -2.83
C LEU A 16 -9.96 -18.37 -3.84
N LYS A 17 -11.00 -18.83 -4.56
CA LYS A 17 -11.58 -18.08 -5.69
C LYS A 17 -10.52 -17.64 -6.70
N LEU A 18 -9.53 -18.49 -6.95
CA LEU A 18 -8.42 -18.23 -7.88
C LEU A 18 -8.39 -19.28 -8.96
N PRO A 19 -8.22 -18.92 -10.24
CA PRO A 19 -7.86 -19.89 -11.25
C PRO A 19 -6.57 -20.62 -10.85
N ILE A 20 -6.50 -21.90 -11.19
CA ILE A 20 -5.28 -22.69 -11.02
C ILE A 20 -4.92 -23.30 -12.37
N VAL A 21 -3.73 -22.97 -12.88
CA VAL A 21 -3.18 -23.55 -14.11
C VAL A 21 -1.99 -24.44 -13.76
N VAL A 22 -2.02 -25.67 -14.23
CA VAL A 22 -0.99 -26.68 -13.99
C VAL A 22 -0.15 -26.85 -15.25
N PHE A 23 1.15 -26.72 -15.13
CA PHE A 23 2.10 -26.87 -16.23
C PHE A 23 3.05 -28.05 -16.04
N ASN A 24 3.52 -28.61 -17.15
CA ASN A 24 4.65 -29.54 -17.17
C ASN A 24 5.98 -28.77 -17.02
N SER A 25 7.10 -29.49 -17.04
CA SER A 25 8.44 -28.91 -16.97
C SER A 25 8.82 -27.99 -18.14
N GLU A 26 8.07 -28.04 -19.25
CA GLU A 26 8.28 -27.24 -20.46
C GLU A 26 7.31 -26.05 -20.55
N PHE A 27 6.58 -25.77 -19.46
CA PHE A 27 5.52 -24.75 -19.40
C PHE A 27 4.35 -24.97 -20.35
N SER A 28 4.11 -26.22 -20.75
CA SER A 28 2.88 -26.61 -21.46
C SER A 28 1.77 -26.89 -20.45
N ILE A 29 0.57 -26.38 -20.74
CA ILE A 29 -0.61 -26.54 -19.88
C ILE A 29 -1.03 -28.01 -19.86
N ILE A 30 -1.08 -28.60 -18.66
CA ILE A 30 -1.60 -29.94 -18.40
C ILE A 30 -3.09 -29.85 -18.03
N LYS A 31 -3.46 -28.89 -17.17
CA LYS A 31 -4.81 -28.80 -16.62
C LYS A 31 -5.12 -27.39 -16.15
N GLU A 32 -6.39 -27.00 -16.26
CA GLU A 32 -6.90 -25.71 -15.81
C GLU A 32 -8.11 -25.90 -14.89
N TYR A 33 -8.14 -25.15 -13.80
CA TYR A 33 -9.30 -25.02 -12.92
C TYR A 33 -9.81 -23.58 -13.01
N ARG A 34 -10.98 -23.41 -13.61
CA ARG A 34 -11.64 -22.12 -13.85
C ARG A 34 -13.15 -22.24 -13.61
N SER A 35 -13.77 -21.12 -13.28
CA SER A 35 -15.23 -20.99 -13.14
C SER A 35 -15.70 -19.65 -13.70
N ASP A 36 -17.02 -19.51 -13.85
CA ASP A 36 -17.71 -18.25 -14.13
C ASP A 36 -17.50 -17.17 -13.05
N ARG A 37 -16.99 -17.57 -11.87
CA ARG A 37 -16.69 -16.70 -10.73
C ARG A 37 -15.22 -16.27 -10.65
N THR A 38 -14.37 -16.77 -11.54
CA THR A 38 -12.93 -16.44 -11.55
C THR A 38 -12.56 -15.78 -12.86
N THR A 39 -12.03 -14.55 -12.79
CA THR A 39 -11.49 -13.86 -13.96
C THR A 39 -10.20 -14.55 -14.41
N TYR A 40 -10.03 -14.72 -15.72
CA TYR A 40 -8.86 -15.31 -16.34
C TYR A 40 -8.39 -14.41 -17.49
N PHE A 41 -7.09 -14.20 -17.62
CA PHE A 41 -6.48 -13.45 -18.72
C PHE A 41 -5.73 -14.40 -19.65
N PHE A 42 -5.81 -14.16 -20.95
CA PHE A 42 -5.01 -14.88 -21.93
C PHE A 42 -3.59 -14.33 -21.94
N TYR A 43 -2.71 -14.96 -21.18
CA TYR A 43 -1.28 -14.71 -21.20
C TYR A 43 -0.55 -15.67 -22.12
N ASP A 44 0.54 -15.21 -22.75
CA ASP A 44 1.61 -16.11 -23.16
C ASP A 44 2.34 -16.60 -21.91
N TYR A 45 1.78 -17.63 -21.27
CA TYR A 45 2.33 -18.19 -20.03
C TYR A 45 3.76 -18.68 -20.21
N LYS A 46 4.13 -19.14 -21.39
CA LYS A 46 5.50 -19.61 -21.62
C LYS A 46 6.47 -18.44 -21.49
N LYS A 47 6.18 -17.30 -22.13
CA LYS A 47 6.97 -16.08 -21.98
C LYS A 47 6.94 -15.58 -20.54
N LEU A 48 5.75 -15.40 -19.98
CA LEU A 48 5.55 -14.90 -18.61
C LEU A 48 6.32 -15.72 -17.57
N LEU A 49 6.26 -17.05 -17.64
CA LEU A 49 6.93 -17.93 -16.69
C LEU A 49 8.44 -17.98 -16.92
N THR A 50 8.91 -17.97 -18.17
CA THR A 50 10.35 -17.97 -18.48
C THR A 50 11.03 -16.71 -17.93
N ASP A 51 10.38 -15.56 -18.05
CA ASP A 51 10.93 -14.28 -17.58
C ASP A 51 10.94 -14.16 -16.05
N ASN A 52 10.00 -14.82 -15.37
CA ASN A 52 9.79 -14.70 -13.92
C ASN A 52 10.43 -15.81 -13.07
N ILE A 53 10.81 -16.95 -13.66
CA ILE A 53 11.39 -18.07 -12.92
C ILE A 53 12.89 -17.88 -12.76
N LYS A 54 13.31 -17.61 -11.52
CA LYS A 54 14.70 -17.80 -11.09
C LYS A 54 14.82 -19.25 -10.63
N LYS A 55 15.73 -20.04 -11.23
CA LYS A 55 15.90 -21.50 -11.04
C LYS A 55 16.16 -21.99 -9.58
N THR A 56 16.00 -21.16 -8.56
CA THR A 56 16.50 -21.38 -7.21
C THR A 56 15.44 -21.43 -6.11
N LYS A 57 14.15 -21.18 -6.40
CA LYS A 57 13.09 -21.22 -5.38
C LYS A 57 11.93 -22.11 -5.78
N ASP A 58 11.32 -22.74 -4.78
CA ASP A 58 10.12 -23.58 -4.93
C ASP A 58 8.85 -22.77 -5.17
N PHE A 59 8.91 -21.43 -5.05
CA PHE A 59 7.78 -20.54 -5.30
C PHE A 59 8.23 -19.16 -5.77
N HIS A 60 7.35 -18.47 -6.50
CA HIS A 60 7.54 -17.10 -6.97
C HIS A 60 6.22 -16.33 -6.93
N PHE A 61 6.23 -15.15 -6.31
CA PHE A 61 5.21 -14.14 -6.55
C PHE A 61 5.70 -13.18 -7.63
N PHE A 62 4.84 -12.86 -8.58
CA PHE A 62 5.15 -11.89 -9.63
C PHE A 62 3.88 -11.14 -10.06
N THR A 63 4.07 -10.08 -10.84
CA THR A 63 2.98 -9.24 -11.35
C THR A 63 2.88 -9.37 -12.87
N GLY A 64 1.64 -9.29 -13.39
CA GLY A 64 1.38 -9.18 -14.83
C GLY A 64 1.32 -7.72 -15.28
N ASP A 65 0.99 -7.51 -16.55
CA ASP A 65 1.06 -6.21 -17.23
C ASP A 65 0.09 -5.16 -16.64
N PHE A 66 -0.96 -5.61 -15.95
CA PHE A 66 -1.96 -4.77 -15.32
C PHE A 66 -1.85 -4.72 -13.79
N ASN A 67 -0.67 -5.05 -13.25
CA ASN A 67 -0.35 -5.08 -11.82
C ASN A 67 -1.22 -6.07 -11.00
N GLU A 68 -1.84 -7.03 -11.65
CA GLU A 68 -2.38 -8.20 -10.97
C GLU A 68 -1.25 -9.17 -10.61
N MET A 69 -1.47 -9.95 -9.56
CA MET A 69 -0.48 -10.80 -8.93
C MET A 69 -0.75 -12.27 -9.24
N PHE A 70 0.34 -13.03 -9.24
CA PHE A 70 0.33 -14.47 -9.40
C PHE A 70 1.26 -15.12 -8.37
N LEU A 71 0.88 -16.31 -7.93
CA LEU A 71 1.75 -17.22 -7.21
C LEU A 71 2.05 -18.42 -8.10
N LEU A 72 3.31 -18.59 -8.48
CA LEU A 72 3.81 -19.82 -9.07
C LEU A 72 4.42 -20.69 -7.99
N TYR A 73 3.98 -21.93 -7.90
CA TYR A 73 4.51 -22.93 -6.97
C TYR A 73 5.04 -24.13 -7.74
N MET A 74 6.28 -24.52 -7.47
CA MET A 74 6.92 -25.70 -8.06
C MET A 74 6.79 -26.87 -7.10
N PHE A 75 6.29 -28.00 -7.59
CA PHE A 75 6.26 -29.23 -6.82
C PHE A 75 6.58 -30.43 -7.70
N LYS A 76 7.68 -31.13 -7.36
CA LYS A 76 8.25 -32.20 -8.17
C LYS A 76 8.59 -31.67 -9.57
N THR A 77 8.00 -32.23 -10.62
CA THR A 77 8.26 -31.86 -12.03
C THR A 77 7.14 -31.01 -12.65
N ARG A 78 6.31 -30.37 -11.81
CA ARG A 78 5.15 -29.57 -12.25
C ARG A 78 5.15 -28.19 -11.61
N TYR A 79 4.56 -27.25 -12.33
CA TYR A 79 4.31 -25.90 -11.85
C TYR A 79 2.82 -25.65 -11.69
N TYR A 80 2.45 -24.92 -10.66
CA TYR A 80 1.08 -24.60 -10.30
C TYR A 80 0.97 -23.08 -10.17
N LEU A 81 0.24 -22.46 -11.08
CA LEU A 81 0.02 -21.03 -11.10
C LEU A 81 -1.34 -20.71 -10.49
N PHE A 82 -1.34 -19.93 -9.42
CA PHE A 82 -2.51 -19.42 -8.73
C PHE A 82 -2.68 -17.94 -9.07
N GLY A 83 -3.87 -17.57 -9.54
CA GLY A 83 -4.19 -16.20 -9.91
C GLY A 83 -4.82 -16.12 -11.31
N PRO A 84 -5.11 -14.90 -11.79
CA PRO A 84 -4.74 -13.60 -11.20
C PRO A 84 -5.50 -13.22 -9.92
N PHE A 85 -4.88 -12.38 -9.08
CA PHE A 85 -5.50 -11.68 -7.94
C PHE A 85 -4.90 -10.28 -7.76
N ARG A 86 -5.40 -9.47 -6.82
CA ARG A 86 -4.80 -8.15 -6.52
C ARG A 86 -4.67 -7.89 -5.04
N ALA A 87 -3.73 -7.00 -4.69
CA ALA A 87 -3.57 -6.46 -3.35
C ALA A 87 -4.19 -5.07 -3.14
N ASN A 88 -4.84 -4.53 -4.18
CA ASN A 88 -5.43 -3.20 -4.15
C ASN A 88 -6.64 -3.08 -5.09
N ASN A 89 -7.51 -2.14 -4.75
CA ASN A 89 -8.54 -1.64 -5.66
C ASN A 89 -7.90 -0.86 -6.81
N ILE A 90 -8.60 -0.83 -7.94
CA ILE A 90 -8.15 -0.12 -9.13
C ILE A 90 -8.72 1.29 -9.08
N ASP A 91 -7.82 2.27 -9.03
CA ASP A 91 -8.17 3.66 -9.24
C ASP A 91 -8.59 3.86 -10.72
N LYS A 92 -9.81 4.37 -10.91
CA LYS A 92 -10.41 4.49 -12.24
C LYS A 92 -9.70 5.55 -13.08
N ASP A 93 -9.23 6.63 -12.47
CA ASP A 93 -8.62 7.74 -13.19
C ASP A 93 -7.16 7.43 -13.54
N PHE A 94 -6.43 6.79 -12.62
CA PHE A 94 -5.13 6.23 -12.93
C PHE A 94 -5.21 5.17 -14.04
N PHE A 95 -6.21 4.30 -14.01
CA PHE A 95 -6.44 3.33 -15.07
C PHE A 95 -6.68 4.00 -16.42
N LYS A 96 -7.56 5.02 -16.48
CA LYS A 96 -7.80 5.79 -17.71
C LYS A 96 -6.52 6.44 -18.23
N LEU A 97 -5.72 7.07 -17.38
CA LEU A 97 -4.44 7.67 -17.76
C LEU A 97 -3.48 6.64 -18.35
N LYS A 98 -3.33 5.48 -17.70
CA LYS A 98 -2.49 4.37 -18.21
C LYS A 98 -3.00 3.87 -19.56
N MET A 99 -4.31 3.74 -19.74
CA MET A 99 -4.92 3.26 -20.98
C MET A 99 -4.87 4.28 -22.12
N ASN A 100 -4.86 5.58 -21.83
CA ASN A 100 -4.78 6.62 -22.85
C ASN A 100 -3.47 6.54 -23.66
N ASN A 101 -2.40 6.03 -23.05
CA ASN A 101 -1.12 5.80 -23.70
C ASN A 101 -1.10 4.53 -24.57
N LEU A 102 -2.20 3.77 -24.60
CA LEU A 102 -2.34 2.54 -25.38
C LEU A 102 -3.38 2.71 -26.50
N ASN A 103 -3.03 2.26 -27.71
CA ASN A 103 -3.93 2.26 -28.87
C ASN A 103 -4.98 1.13 -28.80
N VAL A 104 -5.85 1.17 -27.79
CA VAL A 104 -6.91 0.17 -27.53
C VAL A 104 -8.28 0.85 -27.62
N ALA A 105 -9.26 0.18 -28.24
CA ALA A 105 -10.62 0.70 -28.36
C ALA A 105 -11.29 0.88 -26.99
N MET A 106 -12.15 1.90 -26.84
CA MET A 106 -12.80 2.22 -25.57
C MET A 106 -13.59 1.06 -24.97
N ALA A 107 -14.33 0.31 -25.81
CA ALA A 107 -15.08 -0.86 -25.37
C ALA A 107 -14.18 -1.95 -24.74
N ASP A 108 -12.98 -2.15 -25.28
CA ASP A 108 -12.04 -3.13 -24.74
C ASP A 108 -11.36 -2.63 -23.46
N ARG A 109 -11.12 -1.32 -23.34
CA ARG A 109 -10.65 -0.70 -22.09
C ARG A 109 -11.66 -0.89 -20.95
N GLU A 110 -12.95 -0.70 -21.22
CA GLU A 110 -14.02 -0.91 -20.23
C GLU A 110 -14.14 -2.38 -19.82
N ARG A 111 -14.09 -3.31 -20.79
CA ARG A 111 -14.07 -4.76 -20.52
C ARG A 111 -12.88 -5.15 -19.65
N LEU A 112 -11.70 -4.63 -19.94
CA LEU A 112 -10.50 -4.87 -19.15
C LEU A 112 -10.64 -4.32 -17.72
N TYR A 113 -11.11 -3.07 -17.58
CA TYR A 113 -11.35 -2.47 -16.27
C TYR A 113 -12.29 -3.32 -15.42
N ASN A 114 -13.44 -3.70 -15.96
CA ASN A 114 -14.41 -4.54 -15.26
C ASN A 114 -13.83 -5.91 -14.89
N SER A 115 -13.01 -6.50 -15.77
CA SER A 115 -12.36 -7.78 -15.52
C SER A 115 -11.36 -7.69 -14.37
N LEU A 116 -10.52 -6.65 -14.37
CA LEU A 116 -9.52 -6.42 -13.33
C LEU A 116 -10.17 -6.04 -11.99
N GLN A 117 -11.27 -5.29 -12.00
CA GLN A 117 -12.01 -4.91 -10.79
C GLN A 117 -12.68 -6.12 -10.11
N ASN A 118 -13.06 -7.14 -10.89
CA ASN A 118 -13.66 -8.36 -10.40
C ASN A 118 -12.64 -9.40 -9.90
N LEU A 119 -11.35 -9.09 -9.93
CA LEU A 119 -10.33 -9.98 -9.37
C LEU A 119 -10.47 -10.12 -7.87
N THR A 120 -10.16 -11.32 -7.36
CA THR A 120 -10.10 -11.56 -5.93
C THR A 120 -9.07 -10.65 -5.28
N LEU A 121 -9.50 -9.98 -4.20
CA LEU A 121 -8.65 -9.11 -3.39
C LEU A 121 -8.12 -9.86 -2.18
N TYR A 122 -6.81 -9.78 -2.01
CA TYR A 122 -6.11 -10.27 -0.83
C TYR A 122 -5.31 -9.12 -0.25
N SER A 123 -5.26 -8.99 1.08
CA SER A 123 -4.30 -8.06 1.67
C SER A 123 -2.87 -8.50 1.31
N LEU A 124 -1.91 -7.57 1.32
CA LEU A 124 -0.51 -7.96 1.10
C LEU A 124 -0.02 -8.95 2.17
N GLY A 125 -0.59 -8.91 3.38
CA GLY A 125 -0.28 -9.88 4.44
C GLY A 125 -0.80 -11.29 4.11
N ASP A 126 -1.97 -11.39 3.48
CA ASP A 126 -2.64 -12.66 3.18
C ASP A 126 -1.81 -13.54 2.24
N ILE A 127 -0.89 -12.96 1.44
CA ILE A 127 -0.04 -13.73 0.53
C ILE A 127 0.82 -14.75 1.28
N ARG A 128 1.21 -14.45 2.53
CA ARG A 128 1.95 -15.36 3.41
C ARG A 128 1.09 -16.56 3.76
N ASP A 129 -0.14 -16.33 4.18
CA ASP A 129 -1.08 -17.40 4.56
C ASP A 129 -1.49 -18.25 3.36
N ILE A 130 -1.68 -17.63 2.19
CA ILE A 130 -1.91 -18.35 0.92
C ILE A 130 -0.72 -19.27 0.62
N LEU A 131 0.51 -18.78 0.76
CA LEU A 131 1.70 -19.59 0.51
C LEU A 131 1.81 -20.76 1.50
N ILE A 132 1.57 -20.53 2.79
CA ILE A 132 1.55 -21.59 3.81
C ILE A 132 0.50 -22.66 3.45
N LEU A 133 -0.71 -22.25 3.05
CA LEU A 133 -1.78 -23.16 2.66
C LEU A 133 -1.41 -23.98 1.40
N VAL A 134 -0.87 -23.32 0.37
CA VAL A 134 -0.42 -23.98 -0.86
C VAL A 134 0.73 -24.94 -0.58
N HIS A 135 1.70 -24.52 0.23
CA HIS A 135 2.81 -25.37 0.64
C HIS A 135 2.32 -26.62 1.38
N TYR A 136 1.47 -26.44 2.40
CA TYR A 136 0.86 -27.52 3.16
C TYR A 136 0.07 -28.49 2.26
N PHE A 137 -0.67 -27.98 1.28
CA PHE A 137 -1.38 -28.82 0.31
C PHE A 137 -0.45 -29.79 -0.44
N PHE A 138 0.74 -29.31 -0.84
CA PHE A 138 1.68 -30.12 -1.60
C PHE A 138 2.54 -31.05 -0.73
N THR A 139 3.05 -30.54 0.40
CA THR A 139 4.06 -31.20 1.24
C THR A 139 3.50 -31.86 2.48
N GLY A 140 2.31 -31.45 2.94
CA GLY A 140 1.74 -31.83 4.24
C GLY A 140 2.39 -31.14 5.43
N LYS A 141 3.29 -30.17 5.20
CA LYS A 141 4.01 -29.43 6.25
C LYS A 141 3.49 -28.00 6.37
N ILE A 142 3.39 -27.50 7.60
CA ILE A 142 3.06 -26.10 7.87
C ILE A 142 4.38 -25.37 8.05
N GLU A 143 4.73 -24.52 7.09
CA GLU A 143 6.02 -23.83 7.04
C GLU A 143 5.85 -22.44 6.42
N ASP A 144 6.42 -21.41 7.06
CA ASP A 144 6.49 -20.06 6.50
C ASP A 144 7.76 -19.92 5.64
N LEU A 145 7.60 -20.10 4.33
CA LEU A 145 8.71 -20.02 3.39
C LEU A 145 9.27 -18.60 3.23
N PHE A 146 8.64 -17.57 3.82
CA PHE A 146 9.19 -16.22 3.90
C PHE A 146 10.10 -16.00 5.11
N HIS A 147 10.10 -16.90 6.10
CA HIS A 147 10.78 -16.68 7.36
C HIS A 147 12.31 -16.56 7.21
N GLU A 148 12.97 -17.56 6.61
CA GLU A 148 14.43 -17.53 6.43
C GLU A 148 14.89 -16.37 5.52
N PRO A 149 14.27 -16.12 4.34
CA PRO A 149 14.62 -14.97 3.52
C PRO A 149 14.43 -13.63 4.23
N LEU A 150 13.44 -13.51 5.12
CA LEU A 150 13.21 -12.30 5.91
C LEU A 150 14.36 -12.05 6.88
N ILE A 151 14.80 -13.07 7.62
CA ILE A 151 15.93 -12.94 8.56
C ILE A 151 17.20 -12.52 7.81
N GLU A 152 17.50 -13.16 6.68
CA GLU A 152 18.65 -12.82 5.84
C GLU A 152 18.56 -11.36 5.36
N TYR A 153 17.40 -10.97 4.84
CA TYR A 153 17.17 -9.61 4.37
C TYR A 153 17.30 -8.59 5.50
N THR A 154 16.74 -8.83 6.67
CA THR A 154 16.85 -7.95 7.84
C THR A 154 18.30 -7.80 8.30
N GLY A 155 19.07 -8.88 8.31
CA GLY A 155 20.50 -8.82 8.64
C GLY A 155 21.29 -7.97 7.64
N ASN A 156 21.00 -8.09 6.34
CA ASN A 156 21.63 -7.27 5.31
C ASN A 156 21.19 -5.80 5.38
N LEU A 157 19.90 -5.54 5.62
CA LEU A 157 19.37 -4.19 5.78
C LEU A 157 20.01 -3.45 6.94
N SER A 158 20.20 -4.12 8.10
CA SER A 158 20.88 -3.52 9.25
C SER A 158 22.29 -3.06 8.91
N LYS A 159 23.06 -3.88 8.19
CA LYS A 159 24.41 -3.53 7.71
C LYS A 159 24.38 -2.35 6.76
N THR A 160 23.42 -2.30 5.83
CA THR A 160 23.26 -1.16 4.92
C THR A 160 22.97 0.13 5.69
N ILE A 161 22.09 0.10 6.70
CA ILE A 161 21.77 1.26 7.54
C ILE A 161 23.00 1.72 8.33
N GLU A 162 23.79 0.79 8.87
CA GLU A 162 25.05 1.12 9.56
C GLU A 162 26.06 1.79 8.62
N GLN A 163 26.18 1.30 7.39
CA GLN A 163 27.06 1.90 6.39
C GLN A 163 26.64 3.34 6.04
N ILE A 164 25.34 3.58 5.84
CA ILE A 164 24.80 4.92 5.57
C ILE A 164 25.17 5.89 6.71
N LYS A 165 25.06 5.44 7.97
CA LYS A 165 25.44 6.26 9.13
C LYS A 165 26.92 6.63 9.11
N ILE A 166 27.80 5.66 8.79
CA ILE A 166 29.24 5.90 8.69
C ILE A 166 29.53 6.91 7.56
N ASP A 167 28.92 6.73 6.39
CA ASP A 167 29.12 7.60 5.24
C ASP A 167 28.64 9.05 5.51
N ASN A 168 27.51 9.22 6.21
CA ASN A 168 26.99 10.52 6.61
C ASN A 168 27.93 11.23 7.62
N LEU A 169 28.47 10.49 8.60
CA LEU A 169 29.44 11.05 9.56
C LEU A 169 30.73 11.55 8.89
N LEU A 170 31.13 10.94 7.78
CA LEU A 170 32.36 11.28 7.07
C LEU A 170 32.17 12.40 6.04
N SER A 171 30.95 12.66 5.59
CA SER A 171 30.69 13.49 4.39
C SER A 171 30.21 14.92 4.67
N GLN A 172 29.74 15.26 5.88
CA GLN A 172 29.13 16.57 6.13
C GLN A 172 29.50 17.21 7.48
N ASN A 173 29.51 18.55 7.50
CA ASN A 173 29.69 19.36 8.73
C ASN A 173 28.40 19.48 9.58
N TYR A 174 27.27 18.99 9.08
CA TYR A 174 25.95 19.04 9.72
C TYR A 174 25.15 17.79 9.34
N ASP A 175 24.27 17.31 10.23
CA ASP A 175 23.47 16.09 10.08
C ASP A 175 22.14 16.39 9.33
N PRO A 176 21.97 15.97 8.06
CA PRO A 176 20.78 16.25 7.26
C PRO A 176 19.47 15.77 7.89
N GLU A 177 19.52 14.67 8.64
CA GLU A 177 18.37 14.09 9.33
C GLU A 177 17.88 15.00 10.47
N ILE A 178 18.78 15.70 11.17
CA ILE A 178 18.38 16.74 12.14
C ILE A 178 17.65 17.89 11.45
N TYR A 179 18.12 18.35 10.29
CA TYR A 179 17.44 19.42 9.55
C TYR A 179 16.05 18.99 9.10
N LEU A 180 15.95 17.77 8.56
CA LEU A 180 14.68 17.16 8.16
C LEU A 180 13.68 17.16 9.31
N PHE A 181 14.11 16.65 10.46
CA PHE A 181 13.28 16.61 11.67
C PHE A 181 12.80 18.01 12.11
N LEU A 182 13.70 19.00 12.14
CA LEU A 182 13.37 20.37 12.57
C LEU A 182 12.37 21.03 11.62
N TYR A 183 12.55 20.86 10.31
CA TYR A 183 11.64 21.41 9.32
C TYR A 183 10.25 20.77 9.38
N GLU A 184 10.18 19.45 9.50
CA GLU A 184 8.89 18.75 9.64
C GLU A 184 8.15 19.20 10.90
N ASN A 185 8.88 19.38 12.02
CA ASN A 185 8.29 19.94 13.25
C ASN A 185 7.80 21.37 13.05
N LYS A 186 8.54 22.20 12.31
CA LYS A 186 8.11 23.56 11.98
C LYS A 186 6.78 23.55 11.22
N ILE A 187 6.61 22.67 10.23
CA ILE A 187 5.32 22.47 9.53
C ILE A 187 4.22 22.13 10.54
N LEU A 188 4.47 21.15 11.41
CA LEU A 188 3.48 20.70 12.38
C LEU A 188 3.12 21.78 13.40
N GLU A 189 4.08 22.58 13.88
CA GLU A 189 3.81 23.69 14.80
C GLU A 189 2.83 24.70 14.21
N TYR A 190 3.02 25.05 12.95
CA TYR A 190 2.11 25.98 12.29
C TYR A 190 0.71 25.39 12.09
N VAL A 191 0.62 24.13 11.67
CA VAL A 191 -0.65 23.42 11.50
C VAL A 191 -1.38 23.31 12.83
N LYS A 192 -0.64 22.98 13.91
CA LYS A 192 -1.17 22.95 15.28
C LYS A 192 -1.73 24.29 15.70
N ASN A 193 -1.17 25.42 15.28
CA ASN A 193 -1.69 26.74 15.64
C ASN A 193 -3.09 26.99 15.07
N GLY A 194 -3.44 26.39 13.91
CA GLY A 194 -4.75 26.55 13.28
C GLY A 194 -5.05 27.96 12.79
N ASP A 195 -4.02 28.82 12.69
CA ASP A 195 -4.18 30.23 12.32
C ASP A 195 -4.14 30.42 10.80
N ILE A 196 -5.33 30.42 10.21
CA ILE A 196 -5.54 30.59 8.77
C ILE A 196 -5.07 31.97 8.29
N ARG A 197 -5.08 33.01 9.15
CA ARG A 197 -4.74 34.39 8.75
C ARG A 197 -3.24 34.57 8.53
N ASN A 198 -2.42 33.76 9.20
CA ASN A 198 -0.97 33.73 9.04
C ASN A 198 -0.48 32.65 8.06
N LEU A 199 -1.40 31.94 7.39
CA LEU A 199 -1.09 30.80 6.54
C LEU A 199 -0.31 31.17 5.28
N GLU A 200 -0.61 32.30 4.65
CA GLU A 200 0.15 32.79 3.49
C GLU A 200 1.60 33.14 3.88
N ASN A 201 1.78 33.83 4.99
CA ASN A 201 3.10 34.13 5.56
C ASN A 201 3.83 32.84 5.98
N MET A 202 3.12 31.85 6.50
CA MET A 202 3.67 30.55 6.87
C MET A 202 4.22 29.81 5.65
N VAL A 203 3.42 29.65 4.59
CA VAL A 203 3.83 28.95 3.37
C VAL A 203 5.06 29.64 2.75
N PHE A 204 5.07 30.98 2.75
CA PHE A 204 6.23 31.76 2.32
C PHE A 204 7.47 31.51 3.19
N ASN A 205 7.31 31.36 4.52
CA ASN A 205 8.40 31.12 5.49
C ASN A 205 8.85 29.66 5.59
N LEU A 206 8.21 28.73 4.87
CA LEU A 206 8.64 27.34 4.70
C LEU A 206 9.60 27.16 3.52
N SER A 207 10.00 28.25 2.84
CA SER A 207 10.83 28.30 1.64
C SER A 207 12.27 27.78 1.79
N ASN A 208 12.71 27.40 3.00
CA ASN A 208 13.97 26.68 3.22
C ASN A 208 13.68 25.17 3.35
N GLY A 209 13.24 24.56 2.25
CA GLY A 209 12.87 23.15 2.17
C GLY A 209 14.06 22.19 2.29
N ILE A 210 13.77 20.94 2.58
CA ILE A 210 14.76 19.85 2.56
C ILE A 210 14.79 19.23 1.17
N ILE A 211 15.93 18.64 0.80
CA ILE A 211 16.06 17.78 -0.37
C ILE A 211 15.84 16.33 0.08
N PRO A 212 14.72 15.67 -0.29
CA PRO A 212 14.47 14.29 0.11
C PRO A 212 15.41 13.33 -0.62
N SER A 213 16.20 12.56 0.13
CA SER A 213 17.18 11.57 -0.38
C SER A 213 16.55 10.18 -0.66
N VAL A 214 15.28 10.14 -1.07
CA VAL A 214 14.48 8.90 -1.01
C VAL A 214 14.64 8.02 -2.25
N SER A 215 14.94 8.60 -3.42
CA SER A 215 15.11 7.85 -4.67
C SER A 215 16.03 8.57 -5.68
N GLY A 216 16.43 7.86 -6.73
CA GLY A 216 17.19 8.42 -7.86
C GLY A 216 16.37 9.25 -8.85
N ASP A 217 15.03 9.33 -8.66
CA ASP A 217 14.13 10.14 -9.48
C ASP A 217 13.55 11.30 -8.67
N THR A 218 13.73 12.53 -9.14
CA THR A 218 13.37 13.74 -8.38
C THR A 218 11.88 13.81 -8.06
N ILE A 219 11.01 13.51 -9.04
CA ILE A 219 9.55 13.58 -8.85
C ILE A 219 9.11 12.50 -7.87
N ARG A 220 9.64 11.28 -8.00
CA ARG A 220 9.32 10.16 -7.11
C ARG A 220 9.77 10.45 -5.68
N SER A 221 10.95 11.05 -5.50
CA SER A 221 11.45 11.45 -4.18
C SER A 221 10.53 12.47 -3.51
N GLU A 222 10.09 13.50 -4.25
CA GLU A 222 9.16 14.51 -3.72
C GLU A 222 7.76 13.94 -3.43
N LYS A 223 7.27 13.02 -4.27
CA LYS A 223 5.98 12.32 -4.01
C LYS A 223 6.06 11.49 -2.75
N ASN A 224 7.13 10.70 -2.57
CA ASN A 224 7.35 9.89 -1.38
C ASN A 224 7.41 10.75 -0.12
N TYR A 225 8.13 11.86 -0.17
CA TYR A 225 8.20 12.79 0.96
C TYR A 225 6.84 13.42 1.26
N SER A 226 6.06 13.78 0.23
CA SER A 226 4.71 14.32 0.41
C SER A 226 3.78 13.33 1.13
N ILE A 227 3.88 12.03 0.85
CA ILE A 227 3.14 10.97 1.59
C ILE A 227 3.50 10.98 3.09
N ILE A 228 4.78 11.15 3.44
CA ILE A 228 5.22 11.26 4.84
C ILE A 228 4.60 12.49 5.51
N VAL A 229 4.60 13.63 4.81
CA VAL A 229 3.98 14.86 5.30
C VAL A 229 2.47 14.67 5.53
N PHE A 230 1.74 14.08 4.57
CA PHE A 230 0.30 13.85 4.71
C PHE A 230 -0.05 12.97 5.91
N GLU A 231 0.71 11.90 6.16
CA GLU A 231 0.51 11.05 7.33
C GLU A 231 0.76 11.83 8.63
N LYS A 232 1.84 12.63 8.71
CA LYS A 232 2.13 13.44 9.90
C LYS A 232 1.04 14.49 10.18
N LEU A 233 0.50 15.11 9.13
CA LEU A 233 -0.61 16.06 9.23
C LEU A 233 -1.90 15.37 9.72
N ALA A 234 -2.25 14.22 9.15
CA ALA A 234 -3.43 13.45 9.55
C ALA A 234 -3.34 13.03 11.02
N GLN A 235 -2.22 12.43 11.43
CA GLN A 235 -2.00 12.00 12.82
C GLN A 235 -2.03 13.18 13.79
N THR A 236 -1.36 14.29 13.46
CA THR A 236 -1.39 15.51 14.28
C THR A 236 -2.81 16.04 14.43
N SER A 237 -3.59 16.04 13.36
CA SER A 237 -4.98 16.52 13.39
C SER A 237 -5.88 15.63 14.26
N ILE A 238 -5.72 14.30 14.18
CA ILE A 238 -6.41 13.35 15.06
C ILE A 238 -6.07 13.64 16.52
N THR A 239 -4.78 13.83 16.85
CA THR A 239 -4.38 14.15 18.24
C THR A 239 -4.94 15.48 18.74
N LEU A 240 -5.30 16.39 17.83
CA LEU A 240 -5.90 17.68 18.14
C LEU A 240 -7.44 17.66 18.08
N GLY A 241 -8.05 16.49 17.89
CA GLY A 241 -9.50 16.30 17.97
C GLY A 241 -10.24 16.28 16.63
N MET A 242 -9.55 16.24 15.49
CA MET A 242 -10.17 15.96 14.21
C MET A 242 -10.73 14.52 14.18
N ASP A 243 -11.85 14.32 13.49
CA ASP A 243 -12.41 12.99 13.30
C ASP A 243 -11.44 12.05 12.55
N ILE A 244 -11.33 10.80 13.01
CA ILE A 244 -10.39 9.81 12.45
C ILE A 244 -10.76 9.47 11.01
N ILE A 245 -12.05 9.34 10.70
CA ILE A 245 -12.50 8.97 9.35
C ILE A 245 -12.19 10.12 8.41
N GLU A 246 -12.53 11.35 8.81
CA GLU A 246 -12.23 12.55 8.01
C GLU A 246 -10.74 12.70 7.77
N ALA A 247 -9.90 12.58 8.81
CA ALA A 247 -8.45 12.71 8.69
C ALA A 247 -7.84 11.67 7.75
N TYR A 248 -8.27 10.41 7.81
CA TYR A 248 -7.77 9.40 6.88
C TYR A 248 -8.31 9.56 5.46
N GLN A 249 -9.57 9.95 5.28
CA GLN A 249 -10.12 10.21 3.95
C GLN A 249 -9.42 11.39 3.26
N SER A 250 -9.16 12.48 3.98
CA SER A 250 -8.42 13.62 3.44
C SER A 250 -6.96 13.27 3.12
N ARG A 251 -6.31 12.46 3.96
CA ARG A 251 -4.95 11.95 3.68
C ARG A 251 -4.94 11.13 2.39
N ASP A 252 -5.86 10.19 2.25
CA ASP A 252 -5.89 9.28 1.11
C ASP A 252 -6.21 10.03 -0.20
N ALA A 253 -7.09 11.03 -0.14
CA ALA A 253 -7.35 11.92 -1.28
C ALA A 253 -6.11 12.73 -1.70
N LEU A 254 -5.34 13.27 -0.74
CA LEU A 254 -4.08 13.96 -1.02
C LEU A 254 -3.03 13.03 -1.62
N ILE A 255 -2.97 11.77 -1.17
CA ILE A 255 -2.08 10.75 -1.76
C ILE A 255 -2.47 10.48 -3.21
N GLN A 256 -3.77 10.34 -3.52
CA GLN A 256 -4.24 10.12 -4.89
C GLN A 256 -3.88 11.29 -5.81
N GLU A 257 -4.15 12.53 -5.41
CA GLU A 257 -3.77 13.74 -6.16
C GLU A 257 -2.25 13.83 -6.36
N ASN A 258 -1.47 13.49 -5.34
CA ASN A 258 -0.01 13.48 -5.41
C ASN A 258 0.51 12.39 -6.37
N GLU A 259 -0.13 11.23 -6.44
CA GLU A 259 0.21 10.20 -7.42
C GLU A 259 -0.14 10.62 -8.85
N LEU A 260 -1.22 11.39 -9.05
CA LEU A 260 -1.61 11.94 -10.35
C LEU A 260 -0.71 13.09 -10.84
N ALA A 261 -0.02 13.80 -9.94
CA ALA A 261 0.87 14.90 -10.28
C ALA A 261 2.01 14.46 -11.22
N VAL A 262 2.21 15.16 -12.34
CA VAL A 262 3.22 14.80 -13.36
C VAL A 262 4.44 15.73 -13.34
N SER A 263 4.43 16.76 -12.49
CA SER A 263 5.50 17.76 -12.40
C SER A 263 5.81 18.15 -10.94
N LEU A 264 7.04 18.63 -10.68
CA LEU A 264 7.43 19.09 -9.34
C LEU A 264 6.54 20.21 -8.79
N PRO A 265 6.12 21.22 -9.60
CA PRO A 265 5.18 22.24 -9.13
C PRO A 265 3.81 21.68 -8.74
N GLU A 266 3.32 20.65 -9.45
CA GLU A 266 2.08 19.97 -9.07
C GLU A 266 2.22 19.22 -7.75
N VAL A 267 3.31 18.48 -7.55
CA VAL A 267 3.60 17.79 -6.28
C VAL A 267 3.65 18.79 -5.12
N LEU A 268 4.38 19.91 -5.29
CA LEU A 268 4.45 20.98 -4.30
C LEU A 268 3.06 21.55 -4.01
N LYS A 269 2.26 21.85 -5.04
CA LYS A 269 0.90 22.36 -4.89
C LYS A 269 0.03 21.42 -4.05
N VAL A 270 0.06 20.11 -4.31
CA VAL A 270 -0.71 19.14 -3.53
C VAL A 270 -0.24 19.10 -2.07
N ARG A 271 1.09 19.12 -1.85
CA ARG A 271 1.68 19.15 -0.51
C ARG A 271 1.24 20.38 0.28
N ASP A 272 1.39 21.57 -0.29
CA ASP A 272 1.02 22.83 0.36
C ASP A 272 -0.49 22.92 0.58
N SER A 273 -1.29 22.38 -0.34
CA SER A 273 -2.74 22.25 -0.16
C SER A 273 -3.11 21.39 1.04
N GLY A 274 -2.38 20.28 1.27
CA GLY A 274 -2.55 19.45 2.45
C GLY A 274 -2.26 20.21 3.75
N ILE A 275 -1.14 20.93 3.80
CA ILE A 275 -0.77 21.77 4.96
C ILE A 275 -1.86 22.81 5.25
N VAL A 276 -2.33 23.50 4.20
CA VAL A 276 -3.40 24.50 4.29
C VAL A 276 -4.71 23.88 4.78
N TYR A 277 -5.10 22.72 4.23
CA TYR A 277 -6.33 22.03 4.58
C TYR A 277 -6.36 21.63 6.06
N TYR A 278 -5.36 20.90 6.54
CA TYR A 278 -5.32 20.45 7.93
C TYR A 278 -5.22 21.61 8.93
N THR A 279 -4.52 22.70 8.56
CA THR A 279 -4.49 23.91 9.40
C THR A 279 -5.90 24.50 9.57
N LYS A 280 -6.72 24.49 8.51
CA LYS A 280 -8.10 24.97 8.56
C LYS A 280 -8.99 24.09 9.44
N GLU A 281 -8.90 22.77 9.29
CA GLU A 281 -9.73 21.83 10.07
C GLU A 281 -9.39 21.85 11.56
N ILE A 282 -8.10 21.94 11.91
CA ILE A 282 -7.67 22.15 13.30
C ILE A 282 -8.16 23.49 13.84
N GLY A 283 -8.08 24.55 13.04
CA GLY A 283 -8.58 25.88 13.40
C GLY A 283 -10.06 25.86 13.80
N LYS A 284 -10.91 25.14 13.05
CA LYS A 284 -12.33 24.94 13.40
C LYS A 284 -12.49 24.22 14.74
N THR A 285 -11.78 23.11 14.93
CA THR A 285 -11.85 22.29 16.14
C THR A 285 -11.46 23.07 17.39
N LYS A 286 -10.44 23.93 17.31
CA LYS A 286 -10.01 24.79 18.43
C LYS A 286 -11.03 25.87 18.80
N ILE A 287 -11.74 26.41 17.82
CA ILE A 287 -12.80 27.41 18.04
C ILE A 287 -13.98 26.79 18.79
N GLU A 288 -14.19 25.48 18.67
CA GLU A 288 -15.24 24.74 19.41
C GLU A 288 -14.92 24.53 20.90
N HIS A 289 -13.75 24.98 21.40
CA HIS A 289 -13.33 24.96 22.82
C HIS A 289 -13.38 23.58 23.51
N LEU A 290 -13.32 22.49 22.76
CA LEU A 290 -13.30 21.14 23.32
C LEU A 290 -11.87 20.82 23.81
N SER A 291 -11.74 20.33 25.04
CA SER A 291 -10.45 19.83 25.53
C SER A 291 -10.07 18.54 24.78
N PRO A 292 -8.78 18.19 24.65
CA PRO A 292 -8.36 16.95 23.98
C PRO A 292 -9.05 15.70 24.55
N LEU A 293 -9.27 15.66 25.88
CA LEU A 293 -10.02 14.58 26.54
C LEU A 293 -11.48 14.54 26.07
N ILE A 294 -12.14 15.70 25.97
CA ILE A 294 -13.52 15.77 25.48
C ILE A 294 -13.58 15.33 24.01
N SER A 295 -12.63 15.76 23.16
CA SER A 295 -12.57 15.32 21.75
C SER A 295 -12.35 13.82 21.64
N SER A 296 -11.46 13.24 22.45
CA SER A 296 -11.25 11.78 22.48
C SER A 296 -12.49 11.03 22.96
N VAL A 297 -13.22 11.55 23.94
CA VAL A 297 -14.49 10.96 24.40
C VAL A 297 -15.57 11.05 23.33
N VAL A 298 -15.73 12.21 22.67
CA VAL A 298 -16.68 12.40 21.56
C VAL A 298 -16.36 11.43 20.41
N GLN A 299 -15.09 11.29 20.07
CA GLN A 299 -14.61 10.36 19.05
C GLN A 299 -14.87 8.89 19.44
N PHE A 300 -14.63 8.51 20.70
CA PHE A 300 -14.94 7.17 21.19
C PHE A 300 -16.44 6.86 21.08
N ILE A 301 -17.30 7.82 21.40
CA ILE A 301 -18.75 7.70 21.21
C ILE A 301 -19.07 7.55 19.72
N GLY A 302 -18.50 8.39 18.86
CA GLY A 302 -18.66 8.37 17.40
C GLY A 302 -18.29 7.01 16.78
N LEU A 303 -17.18 6.41 17.19
CA LEU A 303 -16.72 5.10 16.73
C LEU A 303 -17.60 3.94 17.23
N ASN A 304 -18.44 4.16 18.25
CA ASN A 304 -19.26 3.15 18.89
C ASN A 304 -20.77 3.44 18.79
N ILE A 305 -21.22 4.31 17.88
CA ILE A 305 -22.64 4.69 17.74
C ILE A 305 -23.59 3.51 17.52
N TYR A 306 -23.11 2.41 16.94
CA TYR A 306 -23.89 1.19 16.70
C TYR A 306 -23.79 0.16 17.84
N LYS A 307 -23.04 0.47 18.90
CA LYS A 307 -22.86 -0.37 20.09
C LYS A 307 -23.51 0.31 21.30
N ARG A 308 -24.09 -0.50 22.18
CA ARG A 308 -24.55 0.01 23.48
C ARG A 308 -23.33 0.25 24.36
N ILE A 309 -22.95 1.52 24.53
CA ILE A 309 -21.88 1.96 25.44
C ILE A 309 -22.48 2.59 26.69
N THR A 310 -21.91 2.29 27.84
CA THR A 310 -22.28 2.85 29.14
C THR A 310 -21.27 3.91 29.59
N VAL A 311 -21.70 4.85 30.43
CA VAL A 311 -20.81 5.86 31.02
C VAL A 311 -19.64 5.22 31.78
N LYS A 312 -19.88 4.05 32.41
CA LYS A 312 -18.84 3.31 33.12
C LYS A 312 -17.75 2.77 32.20
N GLU A 313 -18.12 2.30 31.01
CA GLU A 313 -17.15 1.83 30.00
C GLU A 313 -16.33 2.98 29.43
N ILE A 314 -16.95 4.14 29.20
CA ILE A 314 -16.24 5.35 28.77
C ILE A 314 -15.26 5.80 29.86
N ALA A 315 -15.70 5.85 31.12
CA ALA A 315 -14.84 6.22 32.25
C ALA A 315 -13.63 5.27 32.36
N ASN A 316 -13.84 3.95 32.35
CA ASN A 316 -12.76 2.96 32.42
C ASN A 316 -11.76 3.04 31.26
N TYR A 317 -12.16 3.56 30.09
CA TYR A 317 -11.27 3.69 28.95
C TYR A 317 -10.36 4.93 29.05
N PHE A 318 -10.82 5.99 29.71
CA PHE A 318 -10.14 7.30 29.75
C PHE A 318 -9.63 7.73 31.14
N LEU A 319 -10.03 7.05 32.23
CA LEU A 319 -9.69 7.33 33.63
C LEU A 319 -9.12 6.07 34.31
#